data_AF-A0A2G9RFQ9-F1
#
_entry.id   AF-A0A2G9RFQ9-F1
#
_cell.length_a   1.000
_cell.length_b   1.000
_cell.length_c   1.000
_cell.angle_alpha   90.00
_cell.angle_beta   90.00
_cell.angle_gamma   90.00
#
_symmetry.space_group_name_H-M   'P 1'
#
loop_
_entity.id
_entity.type
_entity.pdbx_description
1 polymer ?
#
loop_
_entity_poly.entity_id
_entity_poly.type
_entity_poly.pdbx_seq_one_letter_code
_entity_poly.pdbx_strand_id
1 'polypeptide(L)'
;MRPAVYRNIARQLNISLSSETVLSDALLAVASEIFTAGITWGKVVSLYAVAAGLAMDCVKHSQPALVLTIVDCVGEFIRTTLVTWLKRRGGWTDVTKCVITSESSLRSHWL
;
A
#
# COMPACT_ATOMS: atom_id res chain seq x y z
N MET A 1 8.82 -5.47 -10.49
CA MET A 1 8.76 -4.47 -9.40
C MET A 1 9.98 -3.55 -9.51
N ARG A 2 9.83 -2.23 -9.43
CA ARG A 2 10.95 -1.27 -9.45
C ARG A 2 11.26 -0.81 -8.01
N PRO A 3 12.28 -1.39 -7.34
CA PRO A 3 12.54 -1.13 -5.92
C PRO A 3 12.96 0.32 -5.61
N ALA A 4 13.44 1.06 -6.61
CA ALA A 4 13.82 2.47 -6.43
C ALA A 4 12.64 3.41 -6.19
N VAL A 5 11.42 3.06 -6.64
CA VAL A 5 10.23 3.92 -6.51
C VAL A 5 9.75 3.98 -5.05
N TYR A 6 9.92 2.90 -4.29
CA TYR A 6 9.43 2.78 -2.91
C TYR A 6 10.44 3.23 -1.85
N ARG A 7 11.59 3.75 -2.27
CA ARG A 7 12.67 4.11 -1.35
C ARG A 7 12.62 5.61 -1.07
N ASN A 8 12.64 5.99 0.21
CA ASN A 8 12.59 7.38 0.71
C ASN A 8 11.28 8.12 0.39
N ILE A 9 10.12 7.50 0.61
CA ILE A 9 8.80 8.10 0.34
C ILE A 9 8.59 9.39 1.16
N ALA A 10 8.93 9.44 2.44
CA ALA A 10 8.82 10.67 3.24
C ALA A 10 9.67 11.84 2.69
N ARG A 11 10.87 11.55 2.16
CA ARG A 11 11.73 12.55 1.52
C ARG A 11 11.22 12.94 0.13
N GLN A 12 10.59 12.01 -0.60
CA GLN A 12 9.96 12.31 -1.89
C GLN A 12 8.69 13.15 -1.72
N LEU A 13 7.97 12.99 -0.61
CA LEU A 13 6.75 13.74 -0.30
C LEU A 13 7.00 15.05 0.47
N ASN A 14 8.25 15.35 0.86
CA ASN A 14 8.64 16.58 1.55
C ASN A 14 7.76 16.95 2.76
N ILE A 15 7.29 15.94 3.50
CA ILE A 15 6.36 16.12 4.61
C ILE A 15 7.15 16.13 5.92
N SER A 16 6.99 17.16 6.75
CA SER A 16 7.37 17.04 8.16
C SER A 16 6.34 16.15 8.85
N LEU A 17 6.77 14.99 9.34
CA LEU A 17 5.97 14.09 10.19
C LEU A 17 5.77 14.75 11.56
N SER A 18 4.99 15.84 11.60
CA SER A 18 4.80 16.68 12.78
C SER A 18 3.38 16.58 13.35
N SER A 19 2.43 16.01 12.58
CA SER A 19 1.03 15.88 12.97
C SER A 19 0.34 14.70 12.27
N GLU A 20 -0.52 13.99 13.00
CA GLU A 20 -1.40 12.91 12.52
C GLU A 20 -2.24 13.33 11.30
N THR A 21 -2.72 14.57 11.30
CA THR A 21 -3.56 15.12 10.22
C THR A 21 -2.78 15.22 8.90
N VAL A 22 -1.56 15.74 8.96
CA VAL A 22 -0.70 15.93 7.78
C VAL A 22 -0.30 14.59 7.16
N LEU A 23 -0.03 13.58 8.01
CA LEU A 23 0.28 12.23 7.55
C LEU A 23 -0.92 11.57 6.86
N SER A 24 -2.10 11.71 7.44
CA SER A 24 -3.35 11.16 6.91
C SER A 24 -3.72 11.80 5.57
N ASP A 25 -3.64 13.14 5.48
CA ASP A 25 -3.93 13.88 4.26
C ASP A 25 -2.97 13.51 3.12
N ALA A 26 -1.68 13.39 3.42
CA ALA A 26 -0.68 13.00 2.43
C ALA A 26 -0.88 11.57 1.94
N LEU A 27 -1.20 10.63 2.85
CA LEU A 27 -1.48 9.25 2.47
C LEU A 27 -2.75 9.15 1.60
N LEU A 28 -3.81 9.88 1.95
CA LEU A 28 -5.04 9.93 1.18
C LEU A 28 -4.86 10.58 -0.19
N ALA A 29 -4.06 11.64 -0.29
CA ALA A 29 -3.73 12.27 -1.56
C ALA A 29 -3.01 11.28 -2.50
N VAL A 30 -1.97 10.60 -1.99
CA VAL A 30 -1.23 9.57 -2.75
C VAL A 30 -2.15 8.41 -3.14
N ALA A 31 -2.99 7.94 -2.22
CA ALA A 31 -3.95 6.89 -2.51
C ALA A 31 -4.93 7.32 -3.61
N SER A 32 -5.52 8.50 -3.49
CA SER A 32 -6.43 9.06 -4.49
C SER A 32 -5.78 9.07 -5.87
N GLU A 33 -4.57 9.60 -5.99
CA GLU A 33 -3.80 9.63 -7.24
C GLU A 33 -3.56 8.23 -7.82
N ILE A 34 -3.15 7.26 -6.99
CA ILE A 34 -2.94 5.86 -7.41
C ILE A 34 -4.20 5.27 -8.05
N PHE A 35 -5.38 5.57 -7.50
CA PHE A 35 -6.65 4.95 -7.92
C PHE A 35 -7.48 5.77 -8.92
N THR A 36 -7.05 6.97 -9.30
CA THR A 36 -7.73 7.84 -10.31
C THR A 36 -8.13 7.10 -11.59
N ALA A 37 -7.20 6.35 -12.19
CA ALA A 37 -7.43 5.60 -13.43
C ALA A 37 -8.02 4.19 -13.22
N GLY A 38 -8.63 3.93 -12.06
CA GLY A 38 -9.25 2.65 -11.71
C GLY A 38 -8.40 1.76 -10.80
N ILE A 39 -9.01 0.67 -10.31
CA ILE A 39 -8.47 -0.18 -9.25
C ILE A 39 -7.93 -1.50 -9.82
N THR A 40 -6.68 -1.84 -9.46
CA THR A 40 -6.02 -3.11 -9.79
C THR A 40 -5.28 -3.69 -8.59
N TRP A 41 -5.05 -5.00 -8.57
CA TRP A 41 -4.26 -5.65 -7.51
C TRP A 41 -2.85 -5.05 -7.36
N GLY A 42 -2.20 -4.69 -8.47
CA GLY A 42 -0.91 -4.00 -8.44
C GLY A 42 -0.98 -2.67 -7.67
N LYS A 43 -2.03 -1.89 -7.87
CA LYS A 43 -2.25 -0.61 -7.14
C LYS A 43 -2.58 -0.82 -5.67
N VAL A 44 -3.36 -1.85 -5.33
CA VAL A 44 -3.61 -2.23 -3.93
C VAL A 44 -2.29 -2.59 -3.23
N VAL A 45 -1.43 -3.37 -3.87
CA VAL A 45 -0.09 -3.68 -3.32
C VAL A 45 0.78 -2.42 -3.18
N SER A 46 0.73 -1.50 -4.15
CA SER A 46 1.44 -0.21 -4.07
C SER A 46 1.00 0.61 -2.85
N LEU A 47 -0.30 0.66 -2.55
CA LEU A 47 -0.84 1.36 -1.37
C LEU A 47 -0.24 0.81 -0.07
N TYR A 48 -0.21 -0.52 0.08
CA TYR A 48 0.40 -1.16 1.26
C TYR A 48 1.89 -0.89 1.35
N ALA A 49 2.62 -0.83 0.22
CA ALA A 49 4.03 -0.49 0.21
C ALA A 49 4.28 0.97 0.63
N VAL A 50 3.41 1.91 0.22
CA VAL A 50 3.45 3.31 0.68
C VAL A 50 3.21 3.39 2.19
N ALA A 51 2.17 2.72 2.69
CA ALA A 51 1.86 2.68 4.11
C ALA A 51 3.01 2.06 4.95
N ALA A 52 3.62 0.97 4.47
CA ALA A 52 4.78 0.37 5.12
C ALA A 52 5.99 1.31 5.14
N GLY A 53 6.24 2.05 4.04
CA GLY A 53 7.27 3.09 3.98
C GLY A 53 7.07 4.17 5.05
N LEU A 54 5.85 4.70 5.14
CA LEU A 54 5.51 5.71 6.14
C LEU A 54 5.59 5.17 7.57
N ALA A 55 5.16 3.92 7.80
CA ALA A 55 5.24 3.29 9.11
C ALA A 55 6.71 3.11 9.56
N MET A 56 7.61 2.69 8.65
CA MET A 56 9.03 2.61 8.94
C MET A 56 9.63 3.99 9.28
N ASP A 57 9.21 5.04 8.56
CA ASP A 57 9.68 6.39 8.82
C ASP A 57 9.16 6.90 10.18
N CYS A 58 7.91 6.60 10.56
CA CYS A 58 7.36 6.94 11.89
C CYS A 58 8.15 6.29 13.03
N VAL A 59 8.54 5.01 12.89
CA VAL A 59 9.36 4.31 13.88
C VAL A 59 10.77 4.93 13.98
N LYS A 60 11.39 5.27 12.84
CA LYS A 60 12.72 5.92 12.81
C LYS A 60 12.71 7.32 13.43
N HIS A 61 11.60 8.05 13.31
CA HIS A 61 11.43 9.39 13.87
C HIS A 61 10.87 9.38 15.31
N SER A 62 10.90 8.25 16.01
CA SER A 62 10.43 8.08 17.39
C SER A 62 8.96 8.46 17.61
N GLN A 63 8.13 8.29 16.58
CA GLN A 63 6.69 8.57 16.61
C GLN A 63 5.87 7.29 16.32
N PRO A 64 5.96 6.25 17.16
CA PRO A 64 5.27 4.98 16.92
C PRO A 64 3.73 5.12 16.96
N ALA A 65 3.20 6.13 17.66
CA ALA A 65 1.76 6.41 17.73
C ALA A 65 1.15 6.66 16.34
N LEU A 66 1.91 7.30 15.43
CA LEU A 66 1.48 7.59 14.06
C LEU A 66 1.28 6.32 13.21
N VAL A 67 1.88 5.19 13.59
CA VAL A 67 1.71 3.92 12.88
C VAL A 67 0.25 3.45 12.96
N LEU A 68 -0.40 3.66 14.11
CA LEU A 68 -1.82 3.32 14.26
C LEU A 68 -2.69 4.22 13.37
N THR A 69 -2.38 5.51 13.29
CA THR A 69 -3.04 6.44 12.36
C THR A 69 -2.92 6.00 10.91
N ILE A 70 -1.76 5.48 10.49
CA ILE A 70 -1.57 4.92 9.13
C ILE A 70 -2.50 3.72 8.91
N VAL A 71 -2.56 2.80 9.87
CA VAL A 71 -3.40 1.60 9.78
C VAL A 71 -4.88 1.98 9.68
N ASP A 72 -5.34 2.90 10.53
CA ASP A 72 -6.72 3.39 10.51
C ASP A 72 -7.05 4.10 9.19
N CYS A 73 -6.14 4.93 8.69
CA CYS A 73 -6.31 5.65 7.44
C CYS A 73 -6.40 4.70 6.23
N VAL A 74 -5.52 3.69 6.14
CA VAL A 74 -5.60 2.66 5.10
C VAL A 74 -6.88 1.84 5.24
N GLY A 75 -7.27 1.48 6.46
CA GLY A 75 -8.51 0.74 6.72
C GLY A 75 -9.75 1.50 6.25
N GLU A 76 -9.80 2.80 6.54
CA GLU A 76 -10.86 3.70 6.11
C GLU A 76 -10.89 3.86 4.57
N PHE A 77 -9.73 4.00 3.94
CA PHE A 77 -9.62 4.05 2.49
C PHE A 77 -10.11 2.75 1.83
N ILE A 78 -9.75 1.59 2.39
CA ILE A 78 -10.25 0.29 1.92
C ILE A 78 -11.77 0.25 2.03
N ARG A 79 -12.31 0.64 3.19
CA ARG A 79 -13.75 0.59 3.48
C ARG A 79 -14.56 1.45 2.51
N THR A 80 -14.07 2.65 2.20
CA THR A 80 -14.76 3.63 1.35
C THR A 80 -14.58 3.35 -0.13
N THR A 81 -13.36 2.99 -0.55
CA THR A 81 -12.99 2.96 -1.97
C THR A 81 -12.82 1.55 -2.53
N LEU A 82 -12.23 0.63 -1.76
CA LEU A 82 -11.83 -0.69 -2.25
C LEU A 82 -12.83 -1.81 -1.95
N VAL A 83 -13.67 -1.70 -0.92
CA VAL A 83 -14.58 -2.78 -0.49
C VAL A 83 -15.51 -3.25 -1.61
N THR A 84 -16.10 -2.32 -2.36
CA THR A 84 -17.03 -2.67 -3.45
C THR A 84 -16.30 -3.40 -4.59
N TRP A 85 -15.07 -2.98 -4.89
CA TRP A 85 -14.23 -3.62 -5.91
C TRP A 85 -13.74 -5.00 -5.45
N LEU A 86 -13.29 -5.12 -4.20
CA LEU A 86 -12.86 -6.37 -3.58
C LEU A 86 -13.97 -7.41 -3.60
N LYS A 87 -15.19 -7.03 -3.19
CA LYS A 87 -16.36 -7.93 -3.22
C LYS A 87 -16.63 -8.48 -4.62
N ARG A 88 -16.55 -7.63 -5.66
CA ARG A 88 -16.75 -8.04 -7.06
C ARG A 88 -15.66 -8.99 -7.57
N ARG A 89 -14.43 -8.87 -7.05
CA ARG A 89 -13.28 -9.71 -7.40
C ARG A 89 -13.24 -11.05 -6.67
N GLY A 90 -14.15 -11.32 -5.73
CA GLY A 90 -14.12 -12.52 -4.89
C GLY A 90 -13.32 -12.35 -3.59
N GLY A 91 -13.04 -11.11 -3.20
CA GLY A 91 -12.36 -10.76 -1.96
C GLY A 91 -10.84 -10.83 -2.05
N TRP A 92 -10.19 -10.86 -0.89
CA TRP A 92 -8.72 -10.84 -0.78
C TRP A 92 -8.03 -12.07 -1.36
N THR A 93 -8.73 -13.20 -1.44
CA THR A 93 -8.18 -14.45 -1.99
C THR A 93 -7.86 -14.34 -3.49
N ASP A 94 -8.49 -13.41 -4.23
CA ASP A 94 -8.23 -13.21 -5.66
C ASP A 94 -6.82 -12.69 -5.94
N VAL A 95 -6.16 -12.06 -4.96
CA VAL A 95 -4.76 -11.61 -5.08
C VAL A 95 -3.82 -12.77 -5.40
N THR A 96 -4.14 -13.97 -4.90
CA THR A 96 -3.31 -15.18 -5.09
C THR A 96 -3.27 -15.64 -6.54
N LYS A 97 -4.28 -15.29 -7.35
CA LYS A 97 -4.32 -15.58 -8.79
C LYS A 97 -3.46 -14.63 -9.62
N CYS A 98 -3.13 -13.46 -9.07
CA CYS A 98 -2.27 -12.46 -9.72
C CYS A 98 -0.79 -12.68 -9.44
N VAL A 99 -0.45 -13.61 -8.55
CA VAL A 99 0.92 -14.03 -8.30
C VAL A 99 1.13 -15.33 -9.06
N ILE A 100 2.01 -15.33 -10.05
CA ILE A 100 2.56 -16.58 -10.57
C ILE A 100 3.24 -17.22 -9.37
N THR A 101 2.64 -18.26 -8.81
CA THR A 101 3.33 -19.10 -7.84
C THR A 101 4.57 -19.62 -8.56
N SER A 102 5.75 -19.15 -8.17
CA SER A 102 7.04 -19.60 -8.68
C SER A 102 7.33 -21.07 -8.29
N GLU A 103 6.30 -21.86 -8.02
CA GLU A 103 6.38 -23.31 -7.85
C GLU A 103 6.11 -24.06 -9.15
N SER A 104 5.37 -23.46 -10.11
CA SER A 104 5.12 -24.12 -11.39
C SER A 104 6.35 -24.09 -12.30
N SER A 105 7.17 -23.02 -12.25
CA SER A 105 8.41 -22.92 -13.05
C SER A 105 9.56 -23.77 -12.53
N LEU A 106 9.54 -24.16 -11.24
CA LEU A 106 10.56 -25.05 -10.66
C LEU A 106 10.31 -26.53 -10.99
N ARG A 107 9.06 -26.94 -11.24
CA ARG A 107 8.74 -28.33 -11.58
C ARG A 107 8.98 -28.68 -13.05
N SER A 108 8.97 -27.70 -13.96
CA SER A 108 9.16 -27.94 -15.40
C SER A 108 10.61 -28.18 -15.83
N HIS A 109 11.59 -27.95 -14.93
CA HIS A 109 13.01 -28.07 -15.27
C HIS A 109 13.64 -29.43 -14.91
N TRP A 110 12.86 -30.34 -14.31
CA TRP A 110 13.32 -31.66 -13.87
C TRP A 110 12.47 -32.82 -14.41
N LEU A 111 11.76 -32.61 -15.52
CA LEU A 111 11.14 -33.67 -16.33
C LEU A 111 11.75 -33.66 -17.74
#